data_AF-A0A7S2DZ28-F1
#
_entry.id   AF-A0A7S2DZ28-F1
#
_cell.length_a   1.000
_cell.length_b   1.000
_cell.length_c   1.000
_cell.angle_alpha   90.00
_cell.angle_beta   90.00
_cell.angle_gamma   90.00
#
_symmetry.space_group_name_H-M   'P 1'
#
loop_
_entity.id
_entity.type
_entity.pdbx_description
1 polymer ?
#
loop_
_entity_poly.entity_id
_entity_poly.type
_entity_poly.pdbx_seq_one_letter_code
_entity_poly.pdbx_strand_id
1 'polypeptide(L)'
;RFDSDLAETCSYYGIGLLPWSVLAGGLLSGKYSQDNNNNKRSRSIEASSNSRFLAYPKYMARWSPSSASPYTLNASEEYANIAYDAGMTPAELAIAFVRTRRFVSDNGSVIVGATTMEQLKENLSPFKENGGGEEVELLGDDVLEAIDEVHLKCRDPSCKL
;
A
#
# COMPACT_ATOMS: atom_id res chain seq x y z
N ARG A 1 -6.96 -12.91 -10.04
CA ARG A 1 -6.99 -12.03 -8.85
C ARG A 1 -6.93 -12.92 -7.62
N PHE A 2 -6.26 -12.51 -6.54
CA PHE A 2 -6.09 -13.41 -5.40
C PHE A 2 -7.42 -13.70 -4.68
N ASP A 3 -8.13 -12.64 -4.28
CA ASP A 3 -9.34 -12.77 -3.47
C ASP A 3 -10.47 -13.55 -4.16
N SER A 4 -10.66 -13.36 -5.47
CA SER A 4 -11.73 -14.03 -6.21
C SER A 4 -11.36 -15.43 -6.74
N ASP A 5 -10.09 -15.69 -7.04
CA ASP A 5 -9.71 -16.88 -7.81
C ASP A 5 -8.85 -17.87 -7.01
N LEU A 6 -8.07 -17.39 -6.03
CA LEU A 6 -7.07 -18.20 -5.32
C LEU A 6 -7.37 -18.40 -3.84
N ALA A 7 -8.07 -17.44 -3.20
CA ALA A 7 -8.31 -17.45 -1.76
C ALA A 7 -8.96 -18.74 -1.25
N GLU A 8 -9.97 -19.27 -1.95
CA GLU A 8 -10.65 -20.51 -1.55
C GLU A 8 -9.70 -21.71 -1.56
N THR A 9 -8.93 -21.88 -2.64
CA THR A 9 -7.93 -22.96 -2.76
C THR A 9 -6.84 -22.81 -1.70
N CYS A 10 -6.30 -21.61 -1.53
CA CYS A 10 -5.29 -21.34 -0.51
C CYS A 10 -5.81 -21.62 0.90
N SER A 11 -7.06 -21.30 1.19
CA SER A 11 -7.68 -21.58 2.49
C SER A 11 -7.85 -23.10 2.70
N TYR A 12 -8.26 -23.83 1.66
CA TYR A 12 -8.46 -25.27 1.74
C TYR A 12 -7.15 -26.03 1.99
N TYR A 13 -6.06 -25.60 1.35
CA TYR A 13 -4.75 -26.26 1.46
C TYR A 13 -3.80 -25.64 2.49
N GLY A 14 -4.23 -24.62 3.25
CA GLY A 14 -3.38 -23.94 4.23
C GLY A 14 -2.18 -23.21 3.60
N ILE A 15 -2.33 -22.66 2.40
CA ILE A 15 -1.27 -21.97 1.66
C ILE A 15 -1.33 -20.47 1.99
N GLY A 16 -0.24 -19.92 2.53
CA GLY A 16 -0.08 -18.48 2.76
C GLY A 16 0.23 -17.68 1.49
N LEU A 17 0.10 -16.36 1.59
CA LEU A 17 0.36 -15.40 0.52
C LEU A 17 1.63 -14.59 0.80
N LEU A 18 2.48 -14.47 -0.22
CA LEU A 18 3.62 -13.56 -0.28
C LEU A 18 3.34 -12.45 -1.32
N PRO A 19 2.53 -11.42 -1.00
CA PRO A 19 2.19 -10.41 -1.97
C PRO A 19 3.41 -9.54 -2.29
N TRP A 20 3.57 -9.24 -3.57
CA TRP A 20 4.62 -8.39 -4.10
C TRP A 20 4.05 -7.08 -4.61
N SER A 21 4.88 -6.03 -4.66
CA SER A 21 4.45 -4.69 -5.06
C SER A 21 3.28 -4.15 -4.22
N VAL A 22 3.31 -4.37 -2.91
CA VAL A 22 2.32 -3.81 -1.97
C VAL A 22 2.24 -2.28 -2.01
N LEU A 23 3.31 -1.60 -2.44
CA LEU A 23 3.33 -0.15 -2.66
C LEU A 23 3.08 0.26 -4.13
N ALA A 24 2.65 -0.66 -5.00
CA ALA A 24 2.37 -0.41 -6.43
C ALA A 24 3.51 0.32 -7.15
N GLY A 25 4.74 -0.20 -7.05
CA GLY A 25 5.92 0.44 -7.62
C GLY A 25 6.36 1.74 -6.93
N GLY A 26 5.76 2.09 -5.80
CA GLY A 26 5.99 3.31 -5.03
C GLY A 26 4.84 4.32 -5.13
N LEU A 27 3.80 4.05 -5.93
CA LEU A 27 2.63 4.92 -6.08
C LEU A 27 1.95 5.17 -4.72
N LEU A 28 1.69 4.10 -3.97
CA LEU A 28 0.99 4.16 -2.68
C LEU A 28 1.81 4.77 -1.54
N SER A 29 3.06 5.20 -1.78
CA SER A 29 3.82 5.92 -0.75
C SER A 29 3.48 7.41 -0.69
N GLY A 30 2.59 7.91 -1.56
CA GLY A 30 2.24 9.33 -1.67
C GLY A 30 3.27 10.21 -2.40
N LYS A 31 4.46 9.68 -2.74
CA LYS A 31 5.58 10.50 -3.28
C LYS A 31 5.32 11.13 -4.64
N TYR A 32 4.36 10.58 -5.39
CA TYR A 32 3.99 11.04 -6.73
C TYR A 32 2.70 11.86 -6.77
N SER A 33 2.07 12.13 -5.62
CA SER A 33 0.85 12.95 -5.57
C SER A 33 1.16 14.38 -6.01
N GLN A 34 0.25 14.98 -6.77
CA GLN A 34 0.41 16.35 -7.27
C GLN A 34 0.32 17.40 -6.15
N ASP A 35 -0.30 17.04 -5.02
CA ASP A 35 -0.53 17.96 -3.90
C ASP A 35 0.66 18.05 -2.92
N ASN A 36 1.73 17.30 -3.17
CA ASN A 36 2.97 17.34 -2.38
C ASN A 36 3.64 18.73 -2.36
N ASN A 37 3.35 19.59 -3.35
CA ASN A 37 3.96 20.92 -3.42
C ASN A 37 3.31 21.95 -2.46
N ASN A 38 2.12 21.69 -1.91
CA ASN A 38 1.39 22.69 -1.12
C ASN A 38 0.94 22.24 0.28
N ASN A 39 0.93 20.94 0.56
CA ASN A 39 0.47 20.44 1.85
C ASN A 39 1.64 20.05 2.78
N LYS A 40 1.84 20.86 3.83
CA LYS A 40 2.68 20.55 5.03
C LYS A 40 2.31 19.23 5.75
N ARG A 41 1.29 18.51 5.26
CA ARG A 41 0.85 17.19 5.74
C ARG A 41 1.75 16.05 5.26
N SER A 42 2.52 16.25 4.19
CA SER A 42 3.30 15.16 3.59
C SER A 42 4.54 14.82 4.43
N ARG A 43 4.43 13.79 5.28
CA ARG A 43 5.59 13.07 5.83
C ARG A 43 6.25 12.14 4.80
N SER A 44 5.73 12.11 3.57
CA SER A 44 6.21 11.19 2.54
C SER A 44 7.51 11.68 1.89
N ILE A 45 8.38 10.74 1.55
CA ILE A 45 9.62 11.03 0.83
C ILE A 45 9.27 11.48 -0.59
N GLU A 46 9.60 12.72 -0.97
CA GLU A 46 9.35 13.26 -2.31
C GLU A 46 9.96 12.41 -3.44
N ALA A 47 9.29 12.43 -4.60
CA ALA A 47 9.82 11.77 -5.78
C ALA A 47 11.05 12.53 -6.35
N SER A 48 12.21 11.88 -6.32
CA SER A 48 13.42 12.31 -7.04
C SER A 48 13.54 11.64 -8.41
N SER A 49 14.45 12.09 -9.27
CA SER A 49 14.74 11.47 -10.58
C SER A 49 15.03 9.97 -10.53
N ASN A 50 15.57 9.47 -9.41
CA ASN A 50 15.83 8.05 -9.17
C ASN A 50 14.59 7.25 -8.75
N SER A 51 13.45 7.91 -8.51
CA SER A 51 12.20 7.25 -8.17
C SER A 51 11.73 6.41 -9.35
N ARG A 52 11.26 5.19 -9.07
CA ARG A 52 11.03 4.13 -10.06
C ARG A 52 10.30 4.58 -11.33
N PHE A 53 9.18 5.29 -11.21
CA PHE A 53 8.41 5.74 -12.39
C PHE A 53 9.00 6.95 -13.12
N LEU A 54 9.89 7.72 -12.49
CA LEU A 54 10.64 8.79 -13.15
C LEU A 54 11.85 8.22 -13.90
N ALA A 55 12.59 7.31 -13.27
CA ALA A 55 13.73 6.62 -13.88
C ALA A 55 13.31 5.65 -15.00
N TYR A 56 12.15 5.00 -14.85
CA TYR A 56 11.64 4.00 -15.80
C TYR A 56 10.17 4.25 -16.16
N PRO A 57 9.86 5.23 -17.04
CA PRO A 57 8.48 5.66 -17.30
C PRO A 57 7.53 4.59 -17.82
N LYS A 58 8.06 3.55 -18.47
CA LYS A 58 7.29 2.41 -19.02
C LYS A 58 7.12 1.24 -18.04
N TYR A 59 7.81 1.26 -16.90
CA TYR A 59 7.74 0.18 -15.92
C TYR A 59 6.34 0.13 -15.31
N MET A 60 5.69 -1.05 -15.37
CA MET A 60 4.37 -1.30 -14.78
C MET A 60 3.37 -0.15 -15.03
N ALA A 61 3.19 0.23 -16.30
CA ALA A 61 2.43 1.41 -16.73
C ALA A 61 1.06 1.60 -16.03
N ARG A 62 0.38 0.51 -15.63
CA ARG A 62 -0.87 0.54 -14.85
C ARG A 62 -0.79 1.34 -13.53
N TRP A 63 0.41 1.54 -12.97
CA TRP A 63 0.67 2.26 -11.73
C TRP A 63 1.53 3.51 -11.92
N SER A 64 2.03 3.75 -13.13
CA SER A 64 2.91 4.90 -13.39
C SER A 64 2.06 6.18 -13.41
N PRO A 65 2.43 7.25 -12.67
CA PRO A 65 1.69 8.51 -12.65
C PRO A 65 1.41 9.12 -14.03
N SER A 66 2.27 8.85 -15.01
CA SER A 66 2.13 9.37 -16.38
C SER A 66 1.18 8.56 -17.27
N SER A 67 0.72 7.38 -16.85
CA SER A 67 -0.07 6.48 -17.70
C SER A 67 -1.12 5.63 -16.99
N ALA A 68 -1.16 5.64 -15.65
CA ALA A 68 -2.20 4.97 -14.87
C ALA A 68 -3.57 5.61 -15.14
N SER A 69 -4.63 4.84 -14.91
CA SER A 69 -6.00 5.36 -15.04
C SER A 69 -6.24 6.47 -14.00
N PRO A 70 -7.09 7.47 -14.29
CA PRO A 70 -7.50 8.45 -13.28
C PRO A 70 -8.05 7.80 -12.01
N TYR A 71 -8.76 6.68 -12.13
CA TYR A 71 -9.26 5.91 -11.00
C TYR A 71 -8.15 5.35 -10.10
N THR A 72 -7.04 4.85 -10.69
CA THR A 72 -5.89 4.38 -9.90
C THR A 72 -5.23 5.54 -9.15
N LEU A 73 -5.08 6.70 -9.79
CA LEU A 73 -4.46 7.87 -9.18
C LEU A 73 -5.33 8.44 -8.06
N ASN A 74 -6.63 8.62 -8.31
CA ASN A 74 -7.58 9.13 -7.32
C ASN A 74 -7.67 8.20 -6.10
N ALA A 75 -7.78 6.89 -6.30
CA ALA A 75 -7.79 5.94 -5.18
C ALA A 75 -6.49 6.01 -4.37
N SER A 76 -5.33 6.13 -5.02
CA SER A 76 -4.05 6.30 -4.33
C SER A 76 -3.99 7.57 -3.49
N GLU A 77 -4.62 8.67 -3.94
CA GLU A 77 -4.69 9.92 -3.18
C GLU A 77 -5.69 9.82 -2.02
N GLU A 78 -6.85 9.19 -2.21
CA GLU A 78 -7.81 8.93 -1.13
C GLU A 78 -7.18 8.06 -0.03
N TYR A 79 -6.46 6.99 -0.37
CA TYR A 79 -5.74 6.18 0.62
C TYR A 79 -4.62 6.96 1.33
N ALA A 80 -3.93 7.86 0.63
CA ALA A 80 -2.93 8.71 1.26
C ALA A 80 -3.56 9.64 2.30
N ASN A 81 -4.73 10.22 2.01
CA ASN A 81 -5.47 11.07 2.94
C ASN A 81 -5.90 10.30 4.19
N ILE A 82 -6.43 9.08 4.02
CA ILE A 82 -6.77 8.20 5.15
C ILE A 82 -5.55 7.97 6.04
N ALA A 83 -4.38 7.68 5.43
CA ALA A 83 -3.15 7.48 6.18
C ALA A 83 -2.77 8.73 6.99
N TYR A 84 -2.85 9.91 6.39
CA TYR A 84 -2.51 11.17 7.07
C TYR A 84 -3.46 11.48 8.23
N ASP A 85 -4.76 11.28 8.04
CA ASP A 85 -5.76 11.50 9.08
C ASP A 85 -5.61 10.51 10.25
N ALA A 86 -5.17 9.29 9.96
CA ALA A 86 -4.80 8.27 10.96
C ALA A 86 -3.40 8.48 11.59
N GLY A 87 -2.67 9.53 11.23
CA GLY A 87 -1.33 9.77 11.76
C GLY A 87 -0.27 8.76 11.29
N MET A 88 -0.48 8.12 10.13
CA MET A 88 0.45 7.19 9.46
C MET A 88 1.05 7.84 8.19
N THR A 89 2.12 7.27 7.64
CA THR A 89 2.48 7.57 6.23
C THR A 89 1.66 6.68 5.29
N PRO A 90 1.46 7.08 4.02
CA PRO A 90 0.75 6.25 3.05
C PRO A 90 1.41 4.87 2.84
N ALA A 91 2.75 4.81 2.93
CA ALA A 91 3.47 3.54 2.84
C ALA A 91 3.20 2.63 4.05
N GLU A 92 3.17 3.20 5.26
CA GLU A 92 2.84 2.48 6.48
C GLU A 92 1.42 1.91 6.41
N LEU A 93 0.43 2.73 6.00
CA LEU A 93 -0.96 2.30 5.86
C LEU A 93 -1.09 1.12 4.87
N ALA A 94 -0.52 1.26 3.67
CA ALA A 94 -0.62 0.22 2.64
C ALA A 94 0.00 -1.12 3.09
N ILE A 95 1.14 -1.07 3.78
CA ILE A 95 1.80 -2.28 4.30
C ILE A 95 1.03 -2.86 5.49
N ALA A 96 0.57 -2.01 6.42
CA ALA A 96 -0.25 -2.44 7.56
C ALA A 96 -1.53 -3.12 7.08
N PHE A 97 -2.24 -2.53 6.11
CA PHE A 97 -3.46 -3.09 5.53
C PHE A 97 -3.22 -4.51 4.99
N VAL A 98 -2.17 -4.70 4.18
CA VAL A 98 -1.85 -6.04 3.63
C VAL A 98 -1.53 -7.04 4.74
N ARG A 99 -0.87 -6.62 5.83
CA ARG A 99 -0.58 -7.51 6.97
C ARG A 99 -1.81 -7.94 7.76
N THR A 100 -2.88 -7.13 7.78
CA THR A 100 -4.15 -7.54 8.41
C THR A 100 -4.87 -8.64 7.65
N ARG A 101 -4.46 -8.96 6.40
CA ARG A 101 -5.15 -9.96 5.58
C ARG A 101 -4.73 -11.36 6.02
N ARG A 102 -5.73 -12.21 6.30
CA ARG A 102 -5.59 -13.58 6.81
C ARG A 102 -4.50 -14.41 6.13
N PHE A 103 -4.44 -14.41 4.80
CA PHE A 103 -3.47 -15.21 4.06
C PHE A 103 -2.02 -14.73 4.23
N VAL A 104 -1.83 -13.48 4.65
CA VAL A 104 -0.53 -12.90 4.99
C VAL A 104 -0.20 -13.12 6.46
N SER A 105 -1.15 -12.91 7.38
CA SER A 105 -0.93 -13.07 8.82
C SER A 105 -0.71 -14.52 9.24
N ASP A 106 -1.48 -15.46 8.71
CA ASP A 106 -1.53 -16.83 9.24
C ASP A 106 -0.29 -17.65 8.83
N ASN A 107 0.07 -17.59 7.54
CA ASN A 107 1.12 -18.43 6.94
C ASN A 107 1.93 -17.71 5.85
N GLY A 108 1.87 -16.37 5.83
CA GLY A 108 2.46 -15.55 4.78
C GLY A 108 3.49 -14.56 5.30
N SER A 109 3.78 -13.56 4.47
CA SER A 109 4.65 -12.43 4.75
C SER A 109 4.54 -11.42 3.62
N VAL A 110 5.10 -10.23 3.75
CA VAL A 110 5.06 -9.20 2.70
C VAL A 110 6.44 -9.06 2.06
N ILE A 111 6.49 -9.07 0.72
CA ILE A 111 7.71 -8.73 -0.01
C ILE A 111 7.86 -7.21 -0.03
N VAL A 112 8.69 -6.68 0.87
CA VAL A 112 9.00 -5.25 0.96
C VAL A 112 10.11 -4.86 -0.02
N GLY A 113 9.99 -3.66 -0.62
CA GLY A 113 11.00 -3.11 -1.53
C GLY A 113 11.36 -1.68 -1.16
N ALA A 114 12.66 -1.40 -1.11
CA ALA A 114 13.21 -0.09 -0.78
C ALA A 114 14.48 0.19 -1.59
N THR A 115 14.76 1.45 -1.88
CA THR A 115 16.01 1.89 -2.53
C THR A 115 16.89 2.73 -1.60
N THR A 116 16.39 3.07 -0.41
CA THR A 116 17.15 3.77 0.64
C THR A 116 16.87 3.12 2.00
N MET A 117 17.72 3.37 2.99
CA MET A 117 17.53 2.84 4.34
C MET A 117 16.33 3.47 5.05
N GLU A 118 16.01 4.72 4.72
CA GLU A 118 14.86 5.45 5.26
C GLU A 118 13.56 4.76 4.81
N GLN A 119 13.44 4.47 3.52
CA GLN A 119 12.31 3.70 2.98
C GLN A 119 12.21 2.31 3.61
N LEU A 120 13.34 1.64 3.82
CA LEU A 120 13.34 0.31 4.45
C LEU A 120 12.84 0.40 5.90
N LYS A 121 13.31 1.39 6.67
CA LYS A 121 12.87 1.61 8.06
C LYS A 121 11.39 1.96 8.15
N GLU A 122 10.90 2.81 7.26
CA GLU A 122 9.47 3.16 7.12
C GLU A 122 8.67 1.91 6.77
N ASN A 123 9.05 1.17 5.72
CA ASN A 123 8.35 -0.02 5.28
C ASN A 123 8.33 -1.17 6.30
N LEU A 124 9.33 -1.21 7.20
CA LEU A 124 9.40 -2.18 8.30
C LEU A 124 8.70 -1.68 9.58
N SER A 125 8.32 -0.41 9.68
CA SER A 125 7.67 0.13 10.87
C SER A 125 6.38 -0.62 11.25
N PRO A 126 5.53 -1.08 10.29
CA PRO A 126 4.33 -1.83 10.65
C PRO A 126 4.65 -3.18 11.30
N PHE A 127 5.82 -3.77 11.05
CA PHE A 127 6.21 -5.09 11.58
C PHE A 127 6.75 -5.05 13.01
N LYS A 128 7.00 -3.86 13.57
CA LYS A 128 7.58 -3.77 14.90
C LYS A 128 6.54 -4.15 15.95
N GLU A 129 6.88 -5.17 16.75
CA GLU A 129 6.11 -5.51 17.94
C GLU A 129 6.33 -4.46 19.03
N ASN A 130 5.30 -4.10 19.78
CA ASN A 130 5.41 -3.24 20.97
C ASN A 130 5.96 -4.02 22.18
N GLY A 131 7.00 -4.83 21.99
CA GLY A 131 7.83 -5.43 23.04
C GLY A 131 7.14 -6.32 24.10
N GLY A 132 5.84 -6.60 23.97
CA GLY A 132 5.05 -7.25 25.02
C GLY A 132 4.45 -8.61 24.66
N GLY A 133 4.60 -9.10 23.42
CA GLY A 133 3.97 -10.34 22.96
C GLY A 133 2.45 -10.28 22.84
N GLU A 134 1.84 -9.11 23.06
CA GLU A 134 0.41 -8.88 22.82
C GLU A 134 0.15 -8.58 21.35
N GLU A 135 -0.96 -9.09 20.84
CA GLU A 135 -1.45 -8.81 19.50
C GLU A 135 -1.83 -7.33 19.41
N VAL A 136 -0.99 -6.54 18.73
CA VAL A 136 -1.24 -5.11 18.51
C VAL A 136 -2.15 -4.98 17.29
N GLU A 137 -3.34 -4.42 17.49
CA GLU A 137 -4.22 -4.00 16.41
C GLU A 137 -3.48 -3.02 15.48
N LEU A 138 -3.28 -3.43 14.23
CA LEU A 138 -2.44 -2.70 13.28
C LEU A 138 -3.14 -1.48 12.67
N LEU A 139 -4.46 -1.58 12.51
CA LEU A 139 -5.33 -0.56 11.95
C LEU A 139 -6.65 -0.64 12.71
N GLY A 140 -7.16 0.50 13.16
CA GLY A 140 -8.48 0.58 13.78
C GLY A 140 -9.61 0.34 12.77
N ASP A 141 -10.77 -0.06 13.29
CA ASP A 141 -11.98 -0.28 12.48
C ASP A 141 -12.36 0.93 11.63
N ASP A 142 -12.20 2.14 12.14
CA ASP A 142 -12.46 3.40 11.41
C ASP A 142 -11.58 3.56 10.17
N VAL A 143 -10.30 3.18 10.27
CA VAL A 143 -9.37 3.20 9.15
C VAL A 143 -9.72 2.13 8.12
N LEU A 144 -10.12 0.93 8.58
CA LEU A 144 -10.54 -0.16 7.70
C LEU A 144 -11.84 0.18 6.95
N GLU A 145 -12.83 0.75 7.63
CA GLU A 145 -14.07 1.23 7.02
C GLU A 145 -13.79 2.30 5.96
N ALA A 146 -12.91 3.27 6.24
CA ALA A 146 -12.53 4.29 5.27
C ALA A 146 -11.84 3.70 4.03
N ILE A 147 -10.98 2.68 4.20
CA ILE A 147 -10.37 1.94 3.09
C ILE A 147 -11.45 1.25 2.25
N ASP A 148 -12.41 0.60 2.90
CA ASP A 148 -13.51 -0.10 2.22
C ASP A 148 -14.39 0.88 1.42
N GLU A 149 -14.67 2.08 1.93
CA GLU A 149 -15.39 3.11 1.19
C GLU A 149 -14.70 3.48 -0.13
N VAL A 150 -13.37 3.65 -0.12
CA VAL A 150 -12.59 3.92 -1.33
C VAL A 150 -12.62 2.71 -2.28
N HIS A 151 -12.42 1.51 -1.75
CA HIS A 151 -12.45 0.27 -2.52
C HIS A 151 -13.81 0.04 -3.21
N LEU A 152 -14.92 0.33 -2.51
CA LEU A 152 -16.27 0.15 -3.02
C LEU A 152 -16.64 1.16 -4.12
N LYS A 153 -16.09 2.38 -4.08
CA LYS A 153 -16.23 3.37 -5.18
C LYS A 153 -15.55 2.90 -6.46
N CYS A 154 -14.38 2.28 -6.36
CA CYS A 154 -13.64 1.77 -7.51
C CYS A 154 -12.87 0.49 -7.18
N ARG A 155 -13.51 -0.66 -7.44
CA ARG A 155 -12.89 -1.97 -7.27
C ARG A 155 -11.85 -2.23 -8.36
N ASP A 156 -10.67 -2.70 -7.96
CA ASP A 156 -9.57 -3.07 -8.85
C ASP A 156 -9.20 -1.98 -9.89
N PRO A 157 -8.91 -0.74 -9.48
CA PRO A 157 -8.77 0.41 -10.38
C PRO A 157 -7.59 0.31 -11.36
N SER A 158 -6.63 -0.57 -11.06
CA SER A 158 -5.43 -0.83 -11.88
C SER A 158 -5.56 -2.06 -12.78
N CYS A 159 -6.67 -2.78 -12.73
CA CYS A 159 -6.99 -3.82 -13.70
C CYS A 159 -7.68 -3.17 -14.91
N LYS A 160 -7.28 -3.57 -16.13
CA LYS A 160 -8.14 -3.32 -17.29
C LYS A 160 -9.35 -4.24 -17.14
N LEU A 161 -10.56 -3.66 -17.19
CA LEU A 161 -11.79 -4.42 -17.42
C LEU A 161 -11.73 -5.09 -18.79
#